data_AF-A0A5C7VTU0-F1
#
_entry.id   AF-A0A5C7VTU0-F1
#
_cell.length_a   1.000
_cell.length_b   1.000
_cell.length_c   1.000
_cell.angle_alpha   90.00
_cell.angle_beta   90.00
_cell.angle_gamma   90.00
#
_symmetry.space_group_name_H-M   'P 1'
#
loop_
_entity.id
_entity.type
_entity.pdbx_description
1 polymer ?
#
loop_
_entity_poly.entity_id
_entity_poly.type
_entity_poly.pdbx_seq_one_letter_code
_entity_poly.pdbx_strand_id
1 'polypeptide(L)'
;MALTLQQQNSILQLMLAMFKTAPGASNLMFLGSLLQSGQSLASLAQSLTESSLFFDRQYAAYLKPDEFAVKFVHDLVGDRVSISDKCLVVDYLTHRMIAGATQGELIAELMSTLSPIPASNLNWGKAASHHNTRNATKVVTHLLGSTFTPANIAVVVDYMLAQMAAGKTFGEMIVWAIDTVIGVDHDNVVWGKAAVLFNNRIEVSKYYSVDKAGSTIDKAALRQILAKVTVDNETVAAAKMTIDHLLCNDSGLSTDAVDDFQFDKILVIKKNKVLPMPQGTAKRTELMV
;
A
#
# COMPACT_ATOMS: atom_id res chain seq x y z
N MET A 1 -4.82 19.03 17.37
CA MET A 1 -5.01 20.13 16.39
C MET A 1 -5.86 19.61 15.25
N ALA A 2 -6.86 20.36 14.77
CA ALA A 2 -7.68 19.93 13.64
C ALA A 2 -6.86 19.83 12.34
N LEU A 3 -7.17 18.86 11.47
CA LEU A 3 -6.50 18.73 10.17
C LEU A 3 -6.96 19.82 9.21
N THR A 4 -6.03 20.38 8.45
CA THR A 4 -6.37 21.27 7.34
C THR A 4 -7.14 20.53 6.25
N LEU A 5 -7.96 21.23 5.47
CA LEU A 5 -8.70 20.63 4.36
C LEU A 5 -7.76 19.99 3.33
N GLN A 6 -6.58 20.60 3.11
CA GLN A 6 -5.55 20.03 2.25
C GLN A 6 -5.02 18.70 2.81
N GLN A 7 -4.68 18.63 4.09
CA GLN A 7 -4.22 17.37 4.72
C GLN A 7 -5.29 16.28 4.64
N GLN A 8 -6.56 16.63 4.90
CA GLN A 8 -7.66 15.67 4.78
C GLN A 8 -7.76 15.12 3.36
N ASN A 9 -7.79 16.00 2.34
CA ASN A 9 -7.87 15.58 0.94
C ASN A 9 -6.68 14.72 0.53
N SER A 10 -5.45 15.08 0.89
CA SER A 10 -4.26 14.29 0.57
C SER A 10 -4.30 12.88 1.18
N ILE A 11 -4.81 12.73 2.40
CA ILE A 11 -4.96 11.41 3.03
C ILE A 11 -6.06 10.59 2.32
N LEU A 12 -7.20 11.21 1.99
CA LEU A 12 -8.27 10.53 1.25
C LEU A 12 -7.77 10.03 -0.11
N GLN A 13 -7.03 10.87 -0.84
CA GLN A 13 -6.41 10.52 -2.12
C GLN A 13 -5.43 9.36 -1.96
N LEU A 14 -4.54 9.42 -0.96
CA LEU A 14 -3.57 8.36 -0.70
C LEU A 14 -4.24 7.02 -0.39
N MET A 15 -5.27 7.03 0.46
CA MET A 15 -6.01 5.83 0.85
C MET A 15 -6.76 5.20 -0.32
N LEU A 16 -7.35 6.02 -1.19
CA LEU A 16 -7.99 5.54 -2.42
C LEU A 16 -6.97 4.94 -3.39
N ALA A 17 -5.84 5.61 -3.60
CA ALA A 17 -4.79 5.14 -4.51
C ALA A 17 -4.18 3.81 -4.03
N MET A 18 -3.89 3.68 -2.73
CA MET A 18 -3.21 2.51 -2.20
C MET A 18 -4.15 1.35 -1.88
N PHE A 19 -5.34 1.64 -1.34
CA PHE A 19 -6.22 0.63 -0.74
C PHE A 19 -7.62 0.58 -1.32
N LYS A 20 -7.95 1.47 -2.28
CA LYS A 20 -9.27 1.57 -2.92
C LYS A 20 -10.42 1.71 -1.92
N THR A 21 -10.17 2.37 -0.80
CA THR A 21 -11.15 2.54 0.27
C THR A 21 -10.93 3.83 1.05
N ALA A 22 -11.94 4.26 1.78
CA ALA A 22 -11.87 5.41 2.66
C ALA A 22 -11.19 5.03 4.00
N PRO A 23 -10.44 5.94 4.65
CA PRO A 23 -9.81 5.67 5.94
C PRO A 23 -10.80 5.58 7.11
N GLY A 24 -11.97 6.23 7.02
CA GLY A 24 -12.78 6.52 8.20
C GLY A 24 -12.15 7.58 9.11
N ALA A 25 -12.90 8.07 10.09
CA ALA A 25 -12.51 9.22 10.90
C ALA A 25 -11.25 8.96 11.75
N SER A 26 -11.17 7.80 12.40
CA SER A 26 -10.06 7.45 13.30
C SER A 26 -8.72 7.38 12.55
N ASN A 27 -8.65 6.65 11.44
CA ASN A 27 -7.41 6.58 10.64
C ASN A 27 -7.09 7.91 9.96
N LEU A 28 -8.10 8.67 9.54
CA LEU A 28 -7.87 10.00 8.97
C LEU A 28 -7.16 10.89 9.98
N MET A 29 -7.60 10.90 11.24
CA MET A 29 -6.96 11.64 12.32
C MET A 29 -5.54 11.11 12.61
N PHE A 30 -5.36 9.79 12.68
CA PHE A 30 -4.06 9.19 12.93
C PHE A 30 -3.04 9.54 11.83
N LEU A 31 -3.36 9.29 10.56
CA LEU A 31 -2.50 9.62 9.42
C LEU A 31 -2.25 11.13 9.33
N GLY A 32 -3.25 11.92 9.68
CA GLY A 32 -3.13 13.37 9.77
C GLY A 32 -2.15 13.85 10.84
N SER A 33 -2.08 13.17 11.99
CA SER A 33 -1.10 13.47 13.02
C SER A 33 0.34 13.23 12.57
N LEU A 34 0.56 12.25 11.68
CA LEU A 34 1.87 11.99 11.07
C LEU A 34 2.28 13.13 10.13
N LEU A 35 1.35 13.67 9.34
CA LEU A 35 1.64 14.83 8.50
C LEU A 35 1.91 16.09 9.34
N GLN A 36 1.17 16.26 10.44
CA GLN A 36 1.38 17.37 11.39
C GLN A 36 2.72 17.29 12.13
N SER A 37 3.26 16.08 12.34
CA SER A 37 4.60 15.89 12.94
C SER A 37 5.74 16.09 11.95
N GLY A 38 5.45 16.47 10.71
CA GLY A 38 6.43 16.81 9.68
C GLY A 38 6.75 15.67 8.70
N GLN A 39 6.07 14.52 8.80
CA GLN A 39 6.21 13.47 7.79
C GLN A 39 5.62 13.94 6.46
N SER A 40 6.40 13.81 5.38
CA SER A 40 5.88 14.12 4.04
C SER A 40 4.87 13.06 3.59
N LEU A 41 3.95 13.44 2.68
CA LEU A 41 3.00 12.49 2.10
C LEU A 41 3.71 11.33 1.37
N ALA A 42 4.82 11.62 0.68
CA ALA A 42 5.63 10.61 -0.01
C ALA A 42 6.29 9.63 0.98
N SER A 43 6.81 10.13 2.10
CA SER A 43 7.35 9.28 3.15
C SER A 43 6.28 8.42 3.81
N LEU A 44 5.07 8.95 4.01
CA LEU A 44 3.93 8.19 4.51
C LEU A 44 3.50 7.10 3.52
N ALA A 45 3.38 7.45 2.24
CA ALA A 45 3.10 6.50 1.16
C ALA A 45 4.14 5.37 1.12
N GLN A 46 5.43 5.71 1.24
CA GLN A 46 6.51 4.74 1.31
C GLN A 46 6.35 3.77 2.49
N SER A 47 6.10 4.29 3.70
CA SER A 47 5.86 3.45 4.89
C SER A 47 4.66 2.53 4.73
N LEU A 48 3.58 3.02 4.10
CA LEU A 48 2.40 2.20 3.81
C LEU A 48 2.71 1.09 2.81
N THR A 49 3.55 1.33 1.78
CA THR A 49 3.92 0.27 0.82
C THR A 49 4.78 -0.84 1.41
N GLU A 50 5.53 -0.52 2.46
CA GLU A 50 6.36 -1.48 3.19
C GLU A 50 5.53 -2.24 4.25
N SER A 51 4.25 -1.93 4.41
CA SER A 51 3.41 -2.58 5.42
C SER A 51 2.80 -3.90 4.94
N SER A 52 2.49 -4.78 5.90
CA SER A 52 1.72 -6.01 5.66
C SER A 52 0.35 -5.75 5.01
N LEU A 53 -0.28 -4.60 5.32
CA LEU A 53 -1.56 -4.19 4.72
C LEU A 53 -1.46 -4.07 3.20
N PHE A 54 -0.40 -3.43 2.71
CA PHE A 54 -0.26 -3.20 1.28
C PHE A 54 0.22 -4.45 0.53
N PHE A 55 0.94 -5.33 1.23
CA PHE A 55 1.35 -6.63 0.71
C PHE A 55 0.19 -7.60 0.44
N ASP A 56 -1.01 -7.33 0.99
CA ASP A 56 -2.19 -8.22 0.91
C ASP A 56 -1.94 -9.63 1.45
N ARG A 57 -1.08 -9.74 2.48
CA ARG A 57 -0.84 -11.00 3.18
C ARG A 57 -1.09 -10.80 4.67
N GLN A 58 -1.91 -11.67 5.22
CA GLN A 58 -2.12 -11.79 6.65
C GLN A 58 -1.46 -13.08 7.11
N TYR A 59 -0.50 -12.93 8.02
CA TYR A 59 0.16 -14.04 8.66
C TYR A 59 -0.48 -14.28 10.03
N ALA A 60 -0.69 -15.54 10.37
CA ALA A 60 -1.18 -15.88 11.70
C ALA A 60 -0.15 -15.46 12.76
N ALA A 61 -0.61 -14.77 13.81
CA ALA A 61 0.25 -14.26 14.88
C ALA A 61 0.95 -15.38 15.67
N TYR A 62 0.41 -16.61 15.64
CA TYR A 62 0.94 -17.77 16.34
C TYR A 62 1.94 -18.60 15.53
N LEU A 63 2.28 -18.19 14.30
CA LEU A 63 3.30 -18.89 13.51
C LEU A 63 4.63 -18.89 14.24
N LYS A 64 5.31 -20.04 14.24
CA LYS A 64 6.69 -20.12 14.75
C LYS A 64 7.62 -19.28 13.88
N PRO A 65 8.76 -18.82 14.42
CA PRO A 65 9.74 -18.01 13.69
C PRO A 65 10.11 -18.56 12.30
N ASP A 66 10.44 -19.85 12.22
CA ASP A 66 10.81 -20.53 10.98
C ASP A 66 9.63 -20.65 10.01
N GLU A 67 8.44 -21.00 10.52
CA GLU A 67 7.23 -21.12 9.72
C GLU A 67 6.80 -19.78 9.08
N PHE A 68 6.92 -18.68 9.82
CA PHE A 68 6.67 -17.35 9.31
C PHE A 68 7.72 -16.96 8.27
N ALA A 69 9.01 -17.11 8.60
CA ALA A 69 10.11 -16.71 7.73
C ALA A 69 10.04 -17.41 6.36
N VAL A 70 9.82 -18.73 6.35
CA VAL A 70 9.67 -19.51 5.11
C VAL A 70 8.48 -19.02 4.29
N LYS A 71 7.30 -18.85 4.91
CA LYS A 71 6.10 -18.40 4.20
C LYS A 71 6.28 -16.99 3.64
N PHE A 72 6.78 -16.06 4.44
CA PHE A 72 6.96 -14.68 4.02
C PHE A 72 7.96 -14.55 2.88
N VAL A 73 9.14 -15.18 2.99
CA VAL A 73 10.14 -15.14 1.91
C VAL A 73 9.60 -15.76 0.63
N HIS A 74 8.91 -16.90 0.73
CA HIS A 74 8.28 -17.52 -0.44
C HIS A 74 7.23 -16.62 -1.10
N ASP A 75 6.32 -16.03 -0.31
CA ASP A 75 5.31 -15.09 -0.81
C ASP A 75 5.93 -13.85 -1.46
N LEU A 76 7.03 -13.33 -0.89
CA LEU A 76 7.65 -12.10 -1.39
C LEU A 76 8.39 -12.31 -2.71
N VAL A 77 9.18 -13.38 -2.83
CA VAL A 77 10.10 -13.53 -3.97
C VAL A 77 9.75 -14.69 -4.91
N GLY A 78 8.97 -15.69 -4.46
CA GLY A 78 8.67 -16.89 -5.24
C GLY A 78 9.94 -17.51 -5.82
N ASP A 79 9.90 -18.05 -7.04
CA ASP A 79 11.08 -18.70 -7.67
C ASP A 79 12.05 -17.74 -8.36
N ARG A 80 11.98 -16.43 -8.05
CA ARG A 80 12.83 -15.40 -8.68
C ARG A 80 14.20 -15.26 -8.03
N VAL A 81 14.43 -16.00 -6.96
CA VAL A 81 15.65 -15.99 -6.14
C VAL A 81 16.09 -17.43 -5.92
N SER A 82 17.41 -17.66 -5.84
CA SER A 82 17.98 -18.98 -5.61
C SER A 82 17.53 -19.57 -4.26
N ILE A 83 17.51 -20.90 -4.14
CA ILE A 83 17.18 -21.58 -2.88
C ILE A 83 18.17 -21.16 -1.78
N SER A 84 19.47 -21.08 -2.09
CA SER A 84 20.50 -20.67 -1.15
C SER A 84 20.30 -19.25 -0.62
N ASP A 85 19.98 -18.29 -1.48
CA ASP A 85 19.69 -16.90 -1.06
C ASP A 85 18.43 -16.81 -0.21
N LYS A 86 17.37 -17.57 -0.56
CA LYS A 86 16.16 -17.67 0.27
C LYS A 86 16.48 -18.22 1.66
N CYS A 87 17.28 -19.28 1.75
CA CYS A 87 17.68 -19.88 3.04
C CYS A 87 18.39 -18.85 3.93
N LEU A 88 19.31 -18.05 3.38
CA LEU A 88 20.00 -17.01 4.15
C LEU A 88 19.02 -15.96 4.72
N VAL A 89 18.03 -15.53 3.93
CA VAL A 89 17.00 -14.60 4.42
C VAL A 89 16.09 -15.27 5.44
N VAL A 90 15.68 -16.52 5.23
CA VAL A 90 14.86 -17.27 6.18
C VAL A 90 15.59 -17.40 7.53
N ASP A 91 16.87 -17.78 7.52
CA ASP A 91 17.69 -17.89 8.74
C ASP A 91 17.80 -16.54 9.46
N TYR A 92 18.04 -15.47 8.69
CA TYR A 92 18.10 -14.11 9.23
C TYR A 92 16.80 -13.69 9.93
N LEU A 93 15.66 -13.87 9.26
CA LEU A 93 14.34 -13.51 9.81
C LEU A 93 14.01 -14.36 11.04
N THR A 94 14.33 -15.65 11.00
CA THR A 94 14.13 -16.58 12.13
C THR A 94 14.88 -16.10 13.38
N HIS A 95 16.17 -15.78 13.24
CA HIS A 95 16.98 -15.25 14.35
C HIS A 95 16.45 -13.92 14.88
N ARG A 96 16.01 -13.02 13.98
CA ARG A 96 15.43 -11.74 14.38
C ARG A 96 14.14 -11.92 15.18
N MET A 97 13.26 -12.83 14.80
CA MET A 97 12.04 -13.13 15.56
C MET A 97 12.37 -13.75 16.92
N ILE A 98 13.35 -14.66 16.99
CA ILE A 98 13.82 -15.22 18.28
C ILE A 98 14.37 -14.11 19.19
N ALA A 99 15.01 -13.09 18.62
CA ALA A 99 15.47 -11.91 19.33
C ALA A 99 14.36 -10.88 19.65
N GLY A 100 13.08 -11.19 19.35
CA GLY A 100 11.92 -10.38 19.71
C GLY A 100 11.38 -9.47 18.61
N ALA A 101 11.91 -9.52 17.38
CA ALA A 101 11.32 -8.77 16.26
C ALA A 101 9.92 -9.29 15.91
N THR A 102 9.00 -8.36 15.64
CA THR A 102 7.65 -8.66 15.22
C THR A 102 7.58 -9.01 13.73
N GLN A 103 6.52 -9.72 13.31
CA GLN A 103 6.25 -9.99 11.89
C GLN A 103 6.16 -8.70 11.05
N GLY A 104 5.51 -7.66 11.59
CA GLY A 104 5.35 -6.37 10.92
C GLY A 104 6.68 -5.64 10.67
N GLU A 105 7.56 -5.64 11.67
CA GLU A 105 8.92 -5.06 11.53
C GLU A 105 9.71 -5.78 10.44
N LEU A 106 9.65 -7.11 10.40
CA LEU A 106 10.36 -7.90 9.41
C LEU A 106 9.82 -7.75 8.00
N ILE A 107 8.51 -7.59 7.85
CA ILE A 107 7.88 -7.28 6.56
C ILE A 107 8.36 -5.92 6.06
N ALA A 108 8.28 -4.89 6.90
CA ALA A 108 8.71 -3.53 6.55
C ALA A 108 10.20 -3.47 6.20
N GLU A 109 11.02 -4.15 6.98
CA GLU A 109 12.45 -4.24 6.72
C GLU A 109 12.74 -4.89 5.37
N LEU A 110 12.20 -6.09 5.12
CA LEU A 110 12.52 -6.82 3.90
C LEU A 110 12.00 -6.09 2.65
N MET A 111 10.80 -5.49 2.71
CA MET A 111 10.29 -4.67 1.61
C MET A 111 11.15 -3.44 1.35
N SER A 112 11.56 -2.74 2.42
CA SER A 112 12.43 -1.56 2.29
C SER A 112 13.81 -1.90 1.72
N THR A 113 14.32 -3.12 1.98
CA THR A 113 15.59 -3.60 1.40
C THR A 113 15.45 -4.09 -0.03
N LEU A 114 14.33 -4.75 -0.37
CA LEU A 114 14.10 -5.35 -1.68
C LEU A 114 13.75 -4.30 -2.74
N SER A 115 12.85 -3.36 -2.43
CA SER A 115 12.31 -2.40 -3.39
C SER A 115 13.36 -1.57 -4.15
N PRO A 116 14.43 -1.04 -3.52
CA PRO A 116 15.43 -0.23 -4.22
C PRO A 116 16.45 -1.05 -5.04
N ILE A 117 16.42 -2.39 -5.00
CA ILE A 117 17.39 -3.22 -5.72
C ILE A 117 17.15 -3.07 -7.24
N PRO A 118 18.19 -2.71 -8.01
CA PRO A 118 18.05 -2.53 -9.46
C PRO A 118 17.80 -3.86 -10.17
N ALA A 119 17.07 -3.80 -11.29
CA ALA A 119 16.77 -4.98 -12.11
C ALA A 119 18.03 -5.71 -12.63
N SER A 120 19.16 -5.00 -12.75
CA SER A 120 20.46 -5.55 -13.15
C SER A 120 21.14 -6.39 -12.06
N ASN A 121 20.65 -6.37 -10.81
CA ASN A 121 21.16 -7.23 -9.75
C ASN A 121 20.89 -8.71 -10.07
N LEU A 122 21.95 -9.52 -10.14
CA LEU A 122 21.87 -10.91 -10.59
C LEU A 122 21.03 -11.82 -9.67
N ASN A 123 21.03 -11.56 -8.36
CA ASN A 123 20.40 -12.44 -7.38
C ASN A 123 18.97 -12.00 -7.06
N TRP A 124 18.76 -10.69 -6.89
CA TRP A 124 17.53 -10.12 -6.33
C TRP A 124 16.78 -9.22 -7.32
N GLY A 125 17.40 -8.83 -8.44
CA GLY A 125 16.82 -7.86 -9.38
C GLY A 125 15.49 -8.31 -9.97
N LYS A 126 15.33 -9.61 -10.26
CA LYS A 126 14.06 -10.19 -10.73
C LYS A 126 12.96 -10.13 -9.69
N ALA A 127 13.27 -10.40 -8.43
CA ALA A 127 12.31 -10.34 -7.32
C ALA A 127 11.90 -8.89 -7.02
N ALA A 128 12.87 -7.98 -6.96
CA ALA A 128 12.63 -6.56 -6.75
C ALA A 128 11.75 -5.97 -7.86
N SER A 129 12.08 -6.25 -9.12
CA SER A 129 11.29 -5.82 -10.28
C SER A 129 9.85 -6.35 -10.19
N HIS A 130 9.67 -7.64 -9.89
CA HIS A 130 8.33 -8.22 -9.77
C HIS A 130 7.51 -7.59 -8.64
N HIS A 131 8.12 -7.39 -7.46
CA HIS A 131 7.48 -6.73 -6.32
C HIS A 131 7.03 -5.31 -6.68
N ASN A 132 7.93 -4.51 -7.26
CA ASN A 132 7.65 -3.14 -7.66
C ASN A 132 6.59 -3.07 -8.77
N THR A 133 6.65 -3.94 -9.78
CA THR A 133 5.64 -4.02 -10.85
C THR A 133 4.26 -4.37 -10.30
N ARG A 134 4.17 -5.36 -9.38
CA ARG A 134 2.90 -5.74 -8.74
C ARG A 134 2.29 -4.55 -7.99
N ASN A 135 3.10 -3.87 -7.19
CA ASN A 135 2.66 -2.74 -6.39
C ASN A 135 2.25 -1.55 -7.28
N ALA A 136 3.01 -1.24 -8.34
CA ALA A 136 2.70 -0.14 -9.24
C ALA A 136 1.40 -0.42 -10.00
N THR A 137 1.26 -1.64 -10.52
CA THR A 137 0.02 -2.08 -11.19
C THR A 137 -1.19 -1.92 -10.28
N LYS A 138 -1.07 -2.31 -9.00
CA LYS A 138 -2.15 -2.15 -8.01
C LYS A 138 -2.56 -0.68 -7.85
N VAL A 139 -1.61 0.22 -7.61
CA VAL A 139 -1.88 1.66 -7.44
C VAL A 139 -2.49 2.27 -8.69
N VAL A 140 -1.90 2.02 -9.86
CA VAL A 140 -2.38 2.56 -11.13
C VAL A 140 -3.78 2.03 -11.45
N THR A 141 -4.05 0.74 -11.16
CA THR A 141 -5.39 0.17 -11.34
C THR A 141 -6.42 0.81 -10.41
N HIS A 142 -6.06 1.14 -9.18
CA HIS A 142 -6.98 1.83 -8.26
C HIS A 142 -7.30 3.25 -8.73
N LEU A 143 -6.30 3.99 -9.22
CA LEU A 143 -6.43 5.36 -9.71
C LEU A 143 -7.24 5.44 -11.01
N LEU A 144 -6.85 4.63 -12.01
CA LEU A 144 -7.42 4.74 -13.36
C LEU A 144 -8.65 3.86 -13.55
N GLY A 145 -8.80 2.82 -12.73
CA GLY A 145 -9.96 1.93 -12.76
C GLY A 145 -10.24 1.37 -14.15
N SER A 146 -11.51 1.30 -14.53
CA SER A 146 -11.97 0.84 -15.84
C SER A 146 -11.85 1.89 -16.94
N THR A 147 -11.34 3.09 -16.66
CA THR A 147 -11.20 4.16 -17.67
C THR A 147 -10.00 3.94 -18.59
N PHE A 148 -9.10 3.03 -18.22
CA PHE A 148 -7.90 2.67 -18.99
C PHE A 148 -7.93 1.18 -19.36
N THR A 149 -7.35 0.85 -20.51
CA THR A 149 -7.08 -0.55 -20.89
C THR A 149 -5.88 -1.09 -20.11
N PRO A 150 -5.74 -2.43 -19.99
CA PRO A 150 -4.55 -3.02 -19.38
C PRO A 150 -3.23 -2.58 -20.04
N ALA A 151 -3.23 -2.35 -21.35
CA ALA A 151 -2.06 -1.85 -22.08
C ALA A 151 -1.71 -0.41 -21.67
N ASN A 152 -2.69 0.48 -21.53
CA ASN A 152 -2.43 1.85 -21.10
C ASN A 152 -2.01 1.90 -19.62
N ILE A 153 -2.55 1.01 -18.78
CA ILE A 153 -2.07 0.85 -17.39
C ILE A 153 -0.59 0.46 -17.38
N ALA A 154 -0.18 -0.49 -18.24
CA ALA A 154 1.21 -0.92 -18.33
C ALA A 154 2.16 0.24 -18.68
N VAL A 155 1.78 1.15 -19.57
CA VAL A 155 2.59 2.33 -19.92
C VAL A 155 2.86 3.22 -18.69
N VAL A 156 1.86 3.43 -17.84
CA VAL A 156 2.01 4.24 -16.62
C VAL A 156 2.87 3.50 -15.59
N VAL A 157 2.68 2.19 -15.46
CA VAL A 157 3.51 1.34 -14.60
C VAL A 157 4.97 1.37 -15.05
N ASP A 158 5.25 1.24 -16.35
CA ASP A 158 6.60 1.31 -16.91
C ASP A 158 7.26 2.66 -16.62
N TYR A 159 6.50 3.76 -16.73
CA TYR A 159 6.99 5.08 -16.35
C TYR A 159 7.36 5.13 -14.86
N MET A 160 6.49 4.64 -13.96
CA MET A 160 6.80 4.61 -12.52
C MET A 160 8.07 3.81 -12.23
N LEU A 161 8.23 2.64 -12.86
CA LEU A 161 9.40 1.79 -12.69
C LEU A 161 10.68 2.44 -13.23
N ALA A 162 10.60 3.15 -14.36
CA ALA A 162 11.72 3.90 -14.92
C ALA A 162 12.16 5.04 -13.99
N GLN A 163 11.22 5.78 -13.40
CA GLN A 163 11.55 6.82 -12.41
C GLN A 163 12.16 6.24 -11.14
N MET A 164 11.70 5.07 -10.69
CA MET A 164 12.32 4.38 -9.56
C MET A 164 13.75 3.94 -9.87
N ALA A 165 14.00 3.43 -11.09
CA ALA A 165 15.36 3.13 -11.55
C ALA A 165 16.26 4.38 -11.61
N ALA A 166 15.66 5.57 -11.79
CA ALA A 166 16.34 6.86 -11.71
C ALA A 166 16.50 7.40 -10.27
N GLY A 167 16.17 6.61 -9.25
CA GLY A 167 16.39 6.94 -7.84
C GLY A 167 15.18 7.48 -7.08
N LYS A 168 13.99 7.54 -7.71
CA LYS A 168 12.74 7.87 -7.01
C LYS A 168 12.30 6.73 -6.10
N THR A 169 11.78 7.08 -4.93
CA THR A 169 11.13 6.13 -4.04
C THR A 169 9.75 5.73 -4.59
N PHE A 170 9.24 4.58 -4.15
CA PHE A 170 7.91 4.15 -4.53
C PHE A 170 6.83 5.12 -3.99
N GLY A 171 7.03 5.63 -2.76
CA GLY A 171 6.17 6.65 -2.16
C GLY A 171 6.11 7.95 -2.96
N GLU A 172 7.24 8.44 -3.50
CA GLU A 172 7.24 9.57 -4.43
C GLU A 172 6.43 9.28 -5.69
N MET A 173 6.55 8.07 -6.25
CA MET A 173 5.81 7.69 -7.46
C MET A 173 4.30 7.54 -7.22
N ILE A 174 3.87 7.13 -6.03
CA ILE A 174 2.44 7.15 -5.66
C ILE A 174 1.92 8.58 -5.63
N VAL A 175 2.64 9.50 -4.97
CA VAL A 175 2.24 10.91 -4.90
C VAL A 175 2.21 11.53 -6.29
N TRP A 176 3.22 11.28 -7.12
CA TRP A 176 3.22 11.71 -8.52
C TRP A 176 1.99 11.20 -9.29
N ALA A 177 1.62 9.93 -9.13
CA ALA A 177 0.49 9.34 -9.84
C ALA A 177 -0.84 9.98 -9.39
N ILE A 178 -0.98 10.26 -8.09
CA ILE A 178 -2.12 11.01 -7.54
C ILE A 178 -2.17 12.40 -8.13
N ASP A 179 -1.08 13.17 -8.02
CA ASP A 179 -0.97 14.56 -8.49
C ASP A 179 -1.25 14.67 -10.00
N THR A 180 -0.80 13.68 -10.76
CA THR A 180 -1.06 13.59 -12.21
C THR A 180 -2.56 13.46 -12.49
N VAL A 181 -3.26 12.54 -11.81
CA VAL A 181 -4.69 12.31 -12.06
C VAL A 181 -5.55 13.49 -11.59
N ILE A 182 -5.22 14.11 -10.45
CA ILE A 182 -6.02 15.24 -9.92
C ILE A 182 -5.75 16.56 -10.66
N GLY A 183 -4.57 16.70 -11.28
CA GLY A 183 -4.19 17.91 -12.03
C GLY A 183 -4.65 17.92 -13.48
N VAL A 184 -5.26 16.82 -13.95
CA VAL A 184 -5.75 16.68 -15.32
C VAL A 184 -7.07 17.44 -15.52
N ASP A 185 -7.17 18.14 -16.64
CA ASP A 185 -8.42 18.72 -17.12
C ASP A 185 -9.47 17.61 -17.38
N HIS A 186 -10.69 17.78 -16.88
CA HIS A 186 -11.78 16.81 -17.02
C HIS A 186 -12.22 16.58 -18.48
N ASP A 187 -11.96 17.54 -19.38
CA ASP A 187 -12.22 17.41 -20.82
C ASP A 187 -11.06 16.74 -21.57
N ASN A 188 -9.97 16.38 -20.87
CA ASN A 188 -8.86 15.65 -21.48
C ASN A 188 -9.34 14.30 -22.04
N VAL A 189 -9.15 14.09 -23.33
CA VAL A 189 -9.66 12.91 -24.05
C VAL A 189 -9.08 11.57 -23.57
N VAL A 190 -7.92 11.58 -22.90
CA VAL A 190 -7.27 10.37 -22.38
C VAL A 190 -7.52 10.22 -20.88
N TRP A 191 -7.28 11.27 -20.11
CA TRP A 191 -7.21 11.22 -18.65
C TRP A 191 -8.43 11.81 -17.94
N GLY A 192 -9.25 12.60 -18.62
CA GLY A 192 -10.34 13.36 -18.01
C GLY A 192 -11.36 12.46 -17.30
N LYS A 193 -11.70 11.31 -17.91
CA LYS A 193 -12.56 10.30 -17.27
C LYS A 193 -11.95 9.69 -16.01
N ALA A 194 -10.63 9.47 -15.98
CA ALA A 194 -9.95 8.96 -14.79
C ALA A 194 -9.97 10.01 -13.67
N ALA A 195 -9.71 11.28 -14.01
CA ALA A 195 -9.78 12.40 -13.08
C ALA A 195 -11.19 12.54 -12.46
N VAL A 196 -12.24 12.53 -13.29
CA VAL A 196 -13.64 12.58 -12.82
C VAL A 196 -13.97 11.38 -11.92
N LEU A 197 -13.61 10.16 -12.32
CA LEU A 197 -13.84 8.96 -11.51
C LEU A 197 -13.15 9.05 -10.14
N PHE A 198 -11.89 9.50 -10.11
CA PHE A 198 -11.12 9.62 -8.88
C PHE A 198 -11.70 10.71 -7.97
N ASN A 199 -12.10 11.86 -8.52
CA ASN A 199 -12.76 12.94 -7.80
C ASN A 199 -14.10 12.50 -7.17
N ASN A 200 -14.92 11.75 -7.92
CA ASN A 200 -16.17 11.18 -7.41
C ASN A 200 -15.91 10.23 -6.22
N ARG A 201 -14.85 9.41 -6.29
CA ARG A 201 -14.46 8.52 -5.17
C ARG A 201 -13.92 9.29 -3.97
N ILE A 202 -13.18 10.39 -4.18
CA ILE A 202 -12.74 11.29 -3.11
C ILE A 202 -13.96 11.89 -2.41
N GLU A 203 -14.96 12.33 -3.16
CA GLU A 203 -16.19 12.90 -2.59
C GLU A 203 -16.94 11.90 -1.70
N VAL A 204 -17.13 10.66 -2.16
CA VAL A 204 -17.74 9.60 -1.34
C VAL A 204 -16.88 9.28 -0.11
N SER A 205 -15.56 9.25 -0.26
CA SER A 205 -14.65 8.95 0.85
C SER A 205 -14.63 10.06 1.91
N LYS A 206 -14.73 11.32 1.47
CA LYS A 206 -14.89 12.50 2.33
C LYS A 206 -16.22 12.44 3.07
N TYR A 207 -17.31 12.13 2.37
CA TYR A 207 -18.63 12.00 2.99
C TYR A 207 -18.62 11.02 4.16
N TYR A 208 -18.04 9.83 3.95
CA TYR A 208 -17.90 8.85 5.03
C TYR A 208 -16.96 9.32 6.15
N SER A 209 -15.72 9.69 5.81
CA SER A 209 -14.66 9.85 6.80
C SER A 209 -14.72 11.19 7.55
N VAL A 210 -15.25 12.24 6.91
CA VAL A 210 -15.28 13.61 7.42
C VAL A 210 -16.71 14.01 7.78
N ASP A 211 -17.62 14.00 6.82
CA ASP A 211 -18.96 14.57 7.03
C ASP A 211 -19.79 13.72 8.01
N LYS A 212 -19.64 12.40 7.96
CA LYS A 212 -20.29 11.45 8.88
C LYS A 212 -19.42 11.07 10.08
N ALA A 213 -18.15 11.47 10.09
CA ALA A 213 -17.15 10.97 11.04
C ALA A 213 -17.20 9.43 11.19
N GLY A 214 -17.46 8.73 10.09
CA GLY A 214 -17.75 7.30 10.09
C GLY A 214 -16.54 6.46 10.49
N SER A 215 -16.77 5.47 11.36
CA SER A 215 -15.74 4.57 11.87
C SER A 215 -16.18 3.11 11.95
N THR A 216 -17.40 2.78 11.51
CA THR A 216 -18.02 1.49 11.79
C THR A 216 -18.28 0.64 10.54
N ILE A 217 -18.35 1.25 9.36
CA ILE A 217 -18.39 0.48 8.10
C ILE A 217 -16.99 -0.12 7.87
N ASP A 218 -16.93 -1.45 7.76
CA ASP A 218 -15.68 -2.17 7.53
C ASP A 218 -15.06 -1.82 6.17
N LYS A 219 -13.73 -1.97 6.08
CA LYS A 219 -12.96 -1.61 4.87
C LYS A 219 -13.45 -2.34 3.62
N ALA A 220 -13.90 -3.59 3.74
CA ALA A 220 -14.31 -4.40 2.59
C ALA A 220 -15.66 -3.93 2.05
N ALA A 221 -16.63 -3.62 2.92
CA ALA A 221 -17.89 -2.99 2.53
C ALA A 221 -17.65 -1.63 1.86
N LEU A 222 -16.77 -0.79 2.41
CA LEU A 222 -16.41 0.49 1.77
C LEU A 222 -15.75 0.31 0.39
N ARG A 223 -14.88 -0.69 0.22
CA ARG A 223 -14.32 -1.04 -1.10
C ARG A 223 -15.41 -1.39 -2.10
N GLN A 224 -16.43 -2.14 -1.68
CA GLN A 224 -17.55 -2.50 -2.55
C GLN A 224 -18.41 -1.28 -2.92
N ILE A 225 -18.65 -0.36 -1.99
CA ILE A 225 -19.35 0.89 -2.27
C ILE A 225 -18.56 1.73 -3.29
N LEU A 226 -17.27 1.96 -3.05
CA LEU A 226 -16.40 2.76 -3.93
C LEU A 226 -16.15 2.11 -5.30
N ALA A 227 -16.25 0.78 -5.38
CA ALA A 227 -16.17 0.08 -6.66
C ALA A 227 -17.37 0.37 -7.58
N LYS A 228 -18.53 0.73 -7.02
CA LYS A 228 -19.75 1.11 -7.77
C LYS A 228 -19.76 2.57 -8.21
N VAL A 229 -18.88 3.42 -7.65
CA VAL A 229 -18.73 4.82 -8.08
C VAL A 229 -18.10 4.86 -9.46
N THR A 230 -18.72 5.62 -10.37
CA THR A 230 -18.31 5.79 -11.77
C THR A 230 -18.06 7.27 -12.10
N VAL A 231 -17.90 7.60 -13.39
CA VAL A 231 -17.84 8.99 -13.86
C VAL A 231 -19.17 9.73 -13.75
N ASP A 232 -20.28 8.99 -13.60
CA ASP A 232 -21.61 9.56 -13.42
C ASP A 232 -21.83 10.01 -11.96
N ASN A 233 -22.24 11.26 -11.78
CA ASN A 233 -22.50 11.86 -10.49
C ASN A 233 -23.69 11.20 -9.74
N GLU A 234 -24.63 10.56 -10.46
CA GLU A 234 -25.72 9.83 -9.81
C GLU A 234 -25.18 8.66 -8.95
N THR A 235 -24.06 8.06 -9.37
CA THR A 235 -23.41 6.98 -8.60
C THR A 235 -22.78 7.46 -7.29
N VAL A 236 -22.41 8.75 -7.20
CA VAL A 236 -21.94 9.38 -5.97
C VAL A 236 -23.10 9.49 -4.97
N ALA A 237 -24.26 9.98 -5.43
CA ALA A 237 -25.45 10.08 -4.58
C ALA A 237 -25.90 8.70 -4.08
N ALA A 238 -25.92 7.68 -4.95
CA ALA A 238 -26.24 6.31 -4.58
C ALA A 238 -25.28 5.72 -3.53
N ALA A 239 -23.97 5.99 -3.67
CA ALA A 239 -22.97 5.56 -2.71
C ALA A 239 -23.17 6.23 -1.33
N LYS A 240 -23.46 7.54 -1.29
CA LYS A 240 -23.75 8.27 -0.05
C LYS A 240 -25.01 7.73 0.65
N MET A 241 -26.08 7.46 -0.09
CA MET A 241 -27.29 6.83 0.47
C MET A 241 -27.01 5.44 1.06
N THR A 242 -26.15 4.65 0.39
CA THR A 242 -25.74 3.33 0.91
C THR A 242 -24.97 3.47 2.23
N ILE A 243 -24.07 4.45 2.33
CA ILE A 243 -23.35 4.76 3.57
C ILE A 243 -24.33 5.14 4.68
N ASP A 244 -25.29 6.02 4.40
CA ASP A 244 -26.29 6.45 5.39
C ASP A 244 -27.14 5.28 5.91
N HIS A 245 -27.57 4.40 5.01
CA HIS A 245 -28.33 3.21 5.37
C HIS A 245 -27.53 2.27 6.28
N LEU A 246 -26.24 2.06 5.98
CA LEU A 246 -25.37 1.22 6.82
C LEU A 246 -25.12 1.85 8.19
N LEU A 247 -24.85 3.15 8.26
CA LEU A 247 -24.63 3.85 9.54
C LEU A 247 -25.90 3.90 10.41
N CYS A 248 -27.08 3.96 9.80
CA CYS A 248 -28.36 3.92 10.52
C CYS A 248 -28.63 2.54 11.13
N ASN A 249 -28.37 1.48 10.36
CA ASN A 249 -28.61 0.09 10.79
C ASN A 249 -27.61 -0.40 11.85
N ASP A 250 -26.46 0.26 11.97
CA ASP A 250 -25.41 -0.07 12.95
C ASP A 250 -25.63 0.58 14.33
N SER A 251 -26.76 1.28 14.51
CA SER A 251 -27.20 1.80 15.81
C SER A 251 -27.56 0.71 16.84
N GLY A 252 -27.45 -0.58 16.48
CA GLY A 252 -27.64 -1.71 17.38
C GLY A 252 -26.83 -2.93 16.95
N LEU A 253 -25.93 -3.37 17.84
CA LEU A 253 -25.25 -4.68 17.85
C LEU A 253 -24.18 -4.92 16.77
N SER A 254 -22.97 -4.41 16.98
CA SER A 254 -21.76 -5.19 16.69
C SER A 254 -20.59 -4.77 17.59
N THR A 255 -20.19 -5.67 18.49
CA THR A 255 -18.96 -5.57 19.29
C THR A 255 -17.79 -6.31 18.63
N ASP A 256 -17.95 -6.78 17.40
CA ASP A 256 -16.85 -7.35 16.65
C ASP A 256 -15.94 -6.22 16.23
N ALA A 257 -14.63 -6.37 16.50
CA ALA A 257 -13.62 -5.40 16.12
C ALA A 257 -13.78 -5.09 14.62
N VAL A 258 -14.28 -3.90 14.30
CA VAL A 258 -14.37 -3.40 12.93
C VAL A 258 -13.01 -3.68 12.29
N ASP A 259 -13.00 -4.43 11.18
CA ASP A 259 -11.79 -4.70 10.41
C ASP A 259 -11.31 -3.37 9.82
N ASP A 260 -10.66 -2.59 10.67
CA ASP A 260 -10.13 -1.27 10.39
C ASP A 260 -8.63 -1.37 10.14
N PHE A 261 -8.00 -0.32 9.61
CA PHE A 261 -6.62 -0.39 9.15
C PHE A 261 -5.61 -0.66 10.27
N GLN A 262 -5.89 -0.23 11.51
CA GLN A 262 -4.97 -0.35 12.64
C GLN A 262 -3.58 0.23 12.32
N PHE A 263 -3.54 1.38 11.63
CA PHE A 263 -2.28 1.99 11.19
C PHE A 263 -1.34 2.34 12.35
N ASP A 264 -1.88 2.61 13.54
CA ASP A 264 -1.15 2.81 14.79
C ASP A 264 -0.29 1.62 15.19
N LYS A 265 -0.72 0.41 14.84
CA LYS A 265 0.01 -0.84 15.13
C LYS A 265 0.95 -1.25 14.00
N ILE A 266 0.60 -0.88 12.77
CA ILE A 266 1.24 -1.41 11.55
C ILE A 266 2.34 -0.47 11.02
N LEU A 267 2.19 0.84 11.17
CA LEU A 267 3.23 1.78 10.78
C LEU A 267 4.34 1.80 11.83
N VAL A 268 5.39 1.02 11.57
CA VAL A 268 6.60 0.98 12.38
C VAL A 268 7.37 2.30 12.20
N ILE A 269 7.59 3.03 13.30
CA ILE A 269 8.52 4.15 13.34
C ILE A 269 9.94 3.56 13.29
N LYS A 270 10.59 3.62 12.11
CA LYS A 270 11.92 3.02 11.88
C LYS A 270 12.94 3.50 12.93
N LYS A 271 13.45 2.57 13.75
CA LYS A 271 14.72 2.73 14.49
C LYS A 271 15.81 2.00 13.69
N ASN A 272 16.73 2.76 13.10
CA ASN A 272 17.70 2.30 12.11
C ASN A 272 18.50 1.05 12.51
N LYS A 273 18.50 0.04 11.62
CA LYS A 273 19.66 -0.63 11.01
C LYS A 273 19.15 -1.51 9.85
N VAL A 274 19.28 -1.02 8.62
CA VAL A 274 18.94 -1.77 7.40
C VAL A 274 20.15 -2.62 7.01
N LEU A 275 20.04 -3.94 7.06
CA LEU A 275 21.09 -4.84 6.58
C LEU A 275 20.90 -5.12 5.08
N PRO A 276 21.98 -5.17 4.28
CA PRO A 276 21.87 -5.49 2.86
C PRO A 276 21.39 -6.94 2.67
N MET A 277 20.64 -7.18 1.60
CA MET A 277 20.21 -8.54 1.23
C MET A 277 21.43 -9.45 1.04
N PRO A 278 21.41 -10.68 1.59
CA PRO A 278 22.53 -11.60 1.48
C PRO A 278 22.84 -11.94 0.03
N GLN A 279 24.13 -12.13 -0.27
CA GLN A 279 24.60 -12.60 -1.56
C GLN A 279 25.18 -14.00 -1.36
N GLY A 280 24.46 -15.03 -1.77
CA GLY A 280 24.98 -16.38 -1.89
C GLY A 280 26.08 -16.36 -2.94
N THR A 281 27.33 -16.19 -2.51
CA THR A 281 28.46 -16.35 -3.42
C THR A 281 28.43 -17.77 -3.95
N ALA A 282 28.26 -17.92 -5.27
CA ALA A 282 28.59 -19.14 -5.97
C ALA A 282 30.11 -19.35 -5.94
N LYS A 283 30.65 -19.73 -4.78
CA LYS A 283 31.94 -20.38 -4.63
C LYS A 283 31.73 -21.64 -3.81
N ARG A 284 31.22 -22.67 -4.47
CA ARG A 284 31.37 -24.05 -4.03
C ARG A 284 32.68 -24.60 -4.60
N THR A 285 33.81 -23.99 -4.24
CA THR A 285 35.15 -24.57 -4.45
C THR A 285 36.16 -23.78 -3.61
N GLU A 286 36.43 -24.30 -2.42
CA GLU A 286 37.65 -24.19 -1.59
C GLU A 286 37.27 -24.56 -0.14
N LEU A 287 36.82 -25.81 0.02
CA LEU A 287 37.04 -26.57 1.24
C LEU A 287 38.10 -27.61 0.87
N MET A 288 39.34 -27.15 0.81
CA MET A 288 40.55 -27.96 0.96
C MET A 288 41.47 -27.16 1.87
N VAL A 289 41.42 -27.44 3.17
CA VAL A 289 42.46 -28.05 4.02
C VAL A 289 41.89 -28.14 5.43
#